data_AF-A0A3A0ADH2-F1
#
_entry.id   AF-A0A3A0ADH2-F1
#
_cell.length_a   1.000
_cell.length_b   1.000
_cell.length_c   1.000
_cell.angle_alpha   90.00
_cell.angle_beta   90.00
_cell.angle_gamma   90.00
#
_symmetry.space_group_name_H-M   'P 1'
#
loop_
_entity.id
_entity.type
_entity.pdbx_description
1 polymer ?
#
loop_
_entity_poly.entity_id
_entity_poly.type
_entity_poly.pdbx_seq_one_letter_code
_entity_poly.pdbx_strand_id
1 'polypeptide(L)'
;MAAKASGDPCAGPGFSATDIAALCRWRCRARLSVRPARRDDRHRPGGRTLLYPLDAERDVARLVFTASGERPLVCDVASVRGGSLEADLLLRDFTVNALAIVLEPGGQRLVDVCGGLRDLERRLLRRVTAASFADDPARLLRAVRFVHQLRFTLEEETLIQVKRMSTTVKLASAERVRDELWKILATATPAAALDDLNSLGLMPHVLPEVRLLVGVKQSPPHDLDVYGHTLRVVGYAAQLRDWLREPAGGVPDTGAGWQERLAPWRSRLRQHFAQPLAGGRTRAEWLVWHALLHDIGKPNARTVERQTEGNVRVRFIGHEQVSAELLAHRLHQLRFGRQEIDLAVAVAAGHMRPHQLHAAFTGEPISRRAAYRYFRDVGGRQFSQLAGVDTLLVALADQLGIYPDRPPAWEAYLTHVEQLLAYAFSSDGLETTQQRPILDGDTLMQRLHLAPGRQVGEILEHVLEAQAAGEVSNLDDALAVARRWLDERQPVVEPASQW
;
A
#
# COMPACT_ATOMS: atom_id res chain seq x y z
N MET A 1 -41.05 -7.19 -6.78
CA MET A 1 -39.98 -6.29 -7.26
C MET A 1 -40.61 -4.94 -7.58
N ALA A 2 -40.30 -3.92 -6.77
CA ALA A 2 -40.38 -2.51 -7.12
C ALA A 2 -39.46 -1.78 -6.13
N ALA A 3 -38.49 -1.04 -6.65
CA ALA A 3 -37.63 -0.16 -5.87
C ALA A 3 -38.30 1.23 -5.81
N LYS A 4 -38.34 1.83 -4.62
CA LYS A 4 -38.51 3.28 -4.48
C LYS A 4 -37.74 3.73 -3.25
N ALA A 5 -36.83 4.67 -3.48
CA ALA A 5 -36.15 5.43 -2.44
C ALA A 5 -37.09 6.52 -1.89
N SER A 6 -36.77 6.96 -0.67
CA SER A 6 -37.30 8.07 0.14
C SER A 6 -38.49 7.79 1.07
N GLY A 7 -38.27 8.11 2.36
CA GLY A 7 -39.28 8.11 3.43
C GLY A 7 -38.72 7.69 4.78
N ASP A 8 -38.17 8.65 5.53
CA ASP A 8 -37.73 8.52 6.93
C ASP A 8 -38.94 8.30 7.87
N PRO A 9 -38.84 7.37 8.84
CA PRO A 9 -39.30 7.72 10.18
C PRO A 9 -38.48 7.00 11.27
N CYS A 10 -37.45 7.64 11.82
CA CYS A 10 -36.98 7.42 13.19
C CYS A 10 -36.15 8.62 13.64
N ALA A 11 -36.83 9.64 14.18
CA ALA A 11 -36.19 10.77 14.84
C ALA A 11 -35.85 10.40 16.29
N GLY A 12 -34.56 10.16 16.56
CA GLY A 12 -33.94 10.04 17.87
C GLY A 12 -32.42 10.16 17.71
N PRO A 13 -31.63 10.47 18.76
CA PRO A 13 -30.19 10.63 18.64
C PRO A 13 -29.53 9.24 18.56
N GLY A 14 -29.58 8.63 17.39
CA GLY A 14 -29.09 7.29 17.12
C GLY A 14 -29.06 7.08 15.62
N PHE A 15 -27.99 6.42 15.14
CA PHE A 15 -27.69 6.13 13.74
C PHE A 15 -28.94 5.95 12.85
N SER A 16 -29.03 6.70 11.75
CA SER A 16 -30.13 6.58 10.79
C SER A 16 -30.14 5.18 10.15
N ALA A 17 -31.27 4.77 9.57
CA ALA A 17 -31.33 3.53 8.77
C ALA A 17 -30.28 3.53 7.63
N THR A 18 -29.91 4.71 7.13
CA THR A 18 -28.84 4.93 6.15
C THR A 18 -27.46 4.67 6.74
N ASP A 19 -27.21 5.04 8.00
CA ASP A 19 -25.95 4.77 8.70
C ASP A 19 -25.79 3.27 8.99
N ILE A 20 -26.89 2.59 9.39
CA ILE A 20 -26.93 1.13 9.58
C ILE A 20 -26.74 0.40 8.24
N ALA A 21 -27.29 0.94 7.15
CA ALA A 21 -27.12 0.43 5.79
C ALA A 21 -25.70 0.63 5.24
N ALA A 22 -25.01 1.70 5.65
CA ALA A 22 -23.62 1.95 5.30
C ALA A 22 -22.63 1.10 6.12
N LEU A 23 -22.94 0.85 7.41
CA LEU A 23 -22.13 0.01 8.30
C LEU A 23 -22.19 -1.48 7.94
N CYS A 24 -23.38 -1.99 7.63
CA CYS A 24 -23.58 -3.39 7.30
C CYS A 24 -23.65 -3.50 5.78
N ARG A 25 -22.82 -4.32 5.12
CA ARG A 25 -23.03 -4.61 3.70
C ARG A 25 -24.26 -5.52 3.56
N TRP A 26 -25.44 -4.91 3.45
CA TRP A 26 -26.71 -5.63 3.28
C TRP A 26 -26.73 -6.36 1.93
N ARG A 27 -26.67 -7.69 1.96
CA ARG A 27 -27.00 -8.52 0.82
C ARG A 27 -28.50 -8.79 0.85
N CYS A 28 -29.19 -8.50 -0.24
CA CYS A 28 -30.59 -8.86 -0.38
C CYS A 28 -30.68 -10.40 -0.48
N ARG A 29 -31.38 -11.03 0.47
CA ARG A 29 -31.73 -12.45 0.35
C ARG A 29 -33.19 -12.55 -0.03
N ALA A 30 -33.47 -13.31 -1.07
CA ALA A 30 -34.82 -13.54 -1.56
C ALA A 30 -34.99 -15.02 -1.89
N ARG A 31 -36.20 -15.57 -1.68
CA ARG A 31 -36.60 -16.81 -2.36
C ARG A 31 -36.74 -16.47 -3.84
N LEU A 32 -35.71 -16.77 -4.59
CA LEU A 32 -35.67 -16.53 -6.02
C LEU A 32 -36.15 -17.77 -6.77
N SER A 33 -37.36 -17.73 -7.33
CA SER A 33 -37.72 -18.61 -8.45
C SER A 33 -37.15 -18.02 -9.74
N VAL A 34 -35.82 -18.10 -9.93
CA VAL A 34 -35.18 -17.56 -11.13
C VAL A 34 -35.43 -18.51 -12.29
N ARG A 35 -36.29 -18.10 -13.23
CA ARG A 35 -36.23 -18.64 -14.59
C ARG A 35 -35.02 -17.97 -15.28
N PRO A 36 -34.10 -18.73 -15.89
CA PRO A 36 -32.99 -18.15 -16.62
C PRO A 36 -33.54 -17.28 -17.75
N ALA A 37 -33.08 -16.03 -17.84
CA ALA A 37 -33.38 -15.17 -18.96
C ALA A 37 -32.83 -15.84 -20.23
N ARG A 38 -33.71 -16.13 -21.20
CA ARG A 38 -33.29 -16.53 -22.53
C ARG A 38 -32.48 -15.38 -23.14
N ARG A 39 -31.51 -15.75 -23.99
CA ARG A 39 -30.49 -14.89 -24.64
C ARG A 39 -31.04 -13.77 -25.54
N ASP A 40 -32.33 -13.44 -25.47
CA ASP A 40 -33.05 -12.76 -26.55
C ASP A 40 -34.00 -11.61 -26.14
N ASP A 41 -33.96 -11.11 -24.90
CA ASP A 41 -34.66 -9.85 -24.55
C ASP A 41 -33.86 -8.61 -24.98
N ARG A 42 -33.43 -8.59 -26.25
CA ARG A 42 -32.51 -7.59 -26.80
C ARG A 42 -33.16 -6.27 -27.23
N HIS A 43 -34.46 -6.08 -27.11
CA HIS A 43 -35.12 -4.83 -27.55
C HIS A 43 -36.25 -4.40 -26.60
N ARG A 44 -35.90 -3.66 -25.54
CA ARG A 44 -36.79 -2.65 -24.94
C ARG A 44 -36.00 -1.35 -24.71
N PRO A 45 -36.53 -0.19 -25.10
CA PRO A 45 -35.92 1.10 -24.80
C PRO A 45 -36.18 1.43 -23.33
N GLY A 46 -35.17 1.23 -22.48
CA GLY A 46 -35.22 1.56 -21.06
C GLY A 46 -34.41 0.58 -20.20
N GLY A 47 -33.17 0.97 -19.85
CA GLY A 47 -32.29 0.29 -18.88
C GLY A 47 -31.89 -1.16 -19.19
N ARG A 48 -30.59 -1.49 -19.23
CA ARG A 48 -30.15 -2.89 -19.31
C ARG A 48 -30.01 -3.47 -17.90
N THR A 49 -30.65 -4.61 -17.64
CA THR A 49 -30.43 -5.44 -16.45
C THR A 49 -29.64 -6.68 -16.86
N LEU A 50 -28.45 -6.85 -16.29
CA LEU A 50 -27.60 -8.02 -16.52
C LEU A 50 -27.60 -8.91 -15.28
N LEU A 51 -27.75 -10.22 -15.45
CA LEU A 51 -27.67 -11.21 -14.40
C LEU A 51 -26.40 -12.04 -14.59
N TYR A 52 -25.54 -12.09 -13.57
CA TYR A 52 -24.31 -12.86 -13.55
C TYR A 52 -24.39 -13.90 -12.43
N PRO A 53 -24.40 -15.21 -12.72
CA PRO A 53 -24.21 -16.21 -11.69
C PRO A 53 -22.80 -16.06 -11.09
N LEU A 54 -22.71 -15.93 -9.78
CA LEU A 54 -21.43 -15.81 -9.06
C LEU A 54 -20.99 -17.14 -8.46
N ASP A 55 -21.94 -17.88 -7.87
CA ASP A 55 -21.72 -19.19 -7.27
C ASP A 55 -23.01 -19.98 -7.45
N ALA A 56 -23.03 -20.86 -8.45
CA ALA A 56 -24.22 -21.65 -8.78
C ALA A 56 -24.54 -22.70 -7.70
N GLU A 57 -23.54 -23.20 -6.97
CA GLU A 57 -23.73 -24.19 -5.91
C GLU A 57 -24.36 -23.56 -4.67
N ARG A 58 -24.09 -22.28 -4.42
CA ARG A 58 -24.63 -21.52 -3.28
C ARG A 58 -25.78 -20.59 -3.66
N ASP A 59 -26.34 -20.74 -4.85
CA ASP A 59 -27.42 -19.91 -5.41
C ASP A 59 -27.14 -18.39 -5.29
N VAL A 60 -25.93 -17.96 -5.62
CA VAL A 60 -25.54 -16.55 -5.59
C VAL A 60 -25.49 -15.98 -7.00
N ALA A 61 -26.19 -14.88 -7.22
CA ALA A 61 -26.18 -14.13 -8.47
C ALA A 61 -25.99 -12.63 -8.22
N ARG A 62 -25.46 -11.93 -9.22
CA ARG A 62 -25.33 -10.48 -9.26
C ARG A 62 -26.22 -9.90 -10.34
N LEU A 63 -27.08 -8.98 -9.94
CA LEU A 63 -27.89 -8.15 -10.82
C LEU A 63 -27.16 -6.81 -11.01
N VAL A 64 -26.95 -6.40 -12.25
CA VAL A 64 -26.38 -5.10 -12.61
C VAL A 64 -27.41 -4.33 -13.39
N PHE A 65 -27.91 -3.24 -12.83
CA PHE A 65 -28.84 -2.32 -13.47
C PHE A 65 -28.06 -1.11 -14.00
N THR A 66 -28.02 -0.96 -15.31
CA THR A 66 -27.44 0.22 -15.98
C THR A 66 -28.55 1.10 -16.51
N ALA A 67 -28.74 2.28 -15.93
CA ALA A 67 -29.49 3.38 -16.53
C ALA A 67 -28.52 4.24 -17.37
N SER A 68 -28.98 4.83 -18.48
CA SER A 68 -28.13 5.68 -19.33
C SER A 68 -27.56 6.86 -18.54
N GLY A 69 -26.24 6.97 -18.46
CA GLY A 69 -25.54 8.10 -17.85
C GLY A 69 -25.26 7.99 -16.35
N GLU A 70 -25.72 6.94 -15.66
CA GLU A 70 -25.52 6.77 -14.22
C GLU A 70 -24.58 5.60 -13.88
N ARG A 71 -23.97 5.64 -12.69
CA ARG A 71 -23.20 4.50 -12.16
C ARG A 71 -24.14 3.29 -12.04
N PRO A 72 -23.71 2.08 -12.47
CA PRO A 72 -24.56 0.90 -12.39
C PRO A 72 -24.93 0.57 -10.94
N LEU A 73 -26.22 0.33 -10.69
CA LEU A 73 -26.68 -0.24 -9.43
C LEU A 73 -26.39 -1.74 -9.45
N VAL A 74 -25.60 -2.22 -8.48
CA VAL A 74 -25.22 -3.64 -8.37
C VAL A 74 -25.89 -4.24 -7.14
N CYS A 75 -26.67 -5.31 -7.33
CA CYS A 75 -27.34 -6.05 -6.27
C CYS A 75 -26.89 -7.51 -6.29
N ASP A 76 -26.26 -7.97 -5.22
CA ASP A 76 -25.99 -9.39 -5.01
C ASP A 76 -27.21 -10.04 -4.34
N VAL A 77 -27.73 -11.10 -4.95
CA VAL A 77 -28.86 -11.88 -4.44
C VAL A 77 -28.42 -13.30 -4.14
N ALA A 78 -28.84 -13.83 -2.99
CA ALA A 78 -28.52 -15.18 -2.57
C ALA A 78 -29.72 -15.87 -1.90
N SER A 79 -29.82 -17.19 -2.06
CA SER A 79 -30.76 -18.02 -1.30
C SER A 79 -30.50 -17.92 0.22
N VAL A 80 -31.56 -18.05 1.01
CA VAL A 80 -31.46 -18.14 2.48
C VAL A 80 -30.89 -19.51 2.86
N ARG A 81 -29.84 -19.53 3.70
CA ARG A 81 -29.21 -20.77 4.15
C ARG A 81 -29.82 -21.24 5.47
N GLY A 82 -29.79 -22.55 5.73
CA GLY A 82 -30.33 -23.13 6.97
C GLY A 82 -31.86 -23.14 7.05
N GLY A 83 -32.56 -22.94 5.93
CA GLY A 83 -34.02 -23.12 5.83
C GLY A 83 -34.87 -21.93 6.33
N SER A 84 -34.33 -21.06 7.19
CA SER A 84 -35.01 -19.86 7.68
C SER A 84 -34.08 -18.63 7.69
N LEU A 85 -34.66 -17.43 7.76
CA LEU A 85 -33.88 -16.19 7.82
C LEU A 85 -33.02 -16.15 9.10
N GLU A 86 -33.61 -16.57 10.21
CA GLU A 86 -32.97 -16.66 11.53
C GLU A 86 -31.76 -17.59 11.47
N ALA A 87 -31.90 -18.77 10.86
CA ALA A 87 -30.80 -19.70 10.68
C ALA A 87 -29.67 -19.12 9.82
N ASP A 88 -29.97 -18.38 8.74
CA ASP A 88 -28.94 -17.71 7.94
C ASP A 88 -28.20 -16.62 8.73
N LEU A 89 -28.93 -15.83 9.53
CA LEU A 89 -28.34 -14.80 10.38
C LEU A 89 -27.37 -15.38 11.40
N LEU A 90 -27.67 -16.56 11.95
CA LEU A 90 -26.80 -17.27 12.90
C LEU A 90 -25.47 -17.77 12.29
N LEU A 91 -25.37 -17.88 10.97
CA LEU A 91 -24.14 -18.29 10.26
C LEU A 91 -23.15 -17.13 10.01
N ARG A 92 -23.52 -15.90 10.41
CA ARG A 92 -22.73 -14.69 10.14
C ARG A 92 -21.61 -14.50 11.16
N ASP A 93 -20.77 -13.51 10.87
CA ASP A 93 -19.58 -13.23 11.66
C ASP A 93 -19.93 -12.56 12.99
N PHE A 94 -20.51 -11.36 12.93
CA PHE A 94 -20.80 -10.52 14.10
C PHE A 94 -22.27 -10.15 14.18
N THR A 95 -22.78 -9.95 15.40
CA THR A 95 -24.19 -9.61 15.68
C THR A 95 -24.64 -8.37 14.92
N VAL A 96 -23.78 -7.34 14.85
CA VAL A 96 -24.02 -6.10 14.11
C VAL A 96 -24.13 -6.32 12.60
N ASN A 97 -23.53 -7.38 12.05
CA ASN A 97 -23.66 -7.78 10.64
C ASN A 97 -24.78 -8.81 10.42
N ALA A 98 -25.47 -9.22 11.49
CA ALA A 98 -26.54 -10.22 11.51
C ALA A 98 -27.93 -9.57 11.68
N LEU A 99 -28.10 -8.39 11.09
CA LEU A 99 -29.38 -7.69 10.96
C LEU A 99 -30.00 -7.95 9.56
N ALA A 100 -31.32 -8.02 9.49
CA ALA A 100 -32.05 -8.17 8.22
C ALA A 100 -33.32 -7.29 8.17
N ILE A 101 -33.76 -6.93 6.96
CA ILE A 101 -34.89 -6.06 6.68
C ILE A 101 -35.68 -6.86 5.68
N VAL A 102 -36.85 -7.29 6.12
CA VAL A 102 -37.79 -8.02 5.29
C VAL A 102 -38.62 -6.99 4.56
N LEU A 103 -38.59 -7.05 3.23
CA LEU A 103 -39.40 -6.21 2.36
C LEU A 103 -40.71 -6.94 2.08
N GLU A 104 -41.82 -6.39 2.56
CA GLU A 104 -43.17 -6.94 2.39
C GLU A 104 -44.01 -5.97 1.54
N PRO A 105 -45.07 -6.44 0.86
CA PRO A 105 -46.00 -5.54 0.18
C PRO A 105 -46.68 -4.60 1.20
N GLY A 106 -46.25 -3.35 1.26
CA GLY A 106 -46.79 -2.33 2.18
C GLY A 106 -45.86 -1.86 3.29
N GLY A 107 -44.64 -2.38 3.40
CA GLY A 107 -43.69 -1.90 4.39
C GLY A 107 -42.37 -2.65 4.46
N GLN A 108 -41.54 -2.28 5.42
CA GLN A 108 -40.28 -2.94 5.73
C GLN A 108 -40.23 -3.27 7.21
N ARG A 109 -39.72 -4.46 7.56
CA ARG A 109 -39.59 -4.90 8.94
C ARG A 109 -38.15 -5.30 9.24
N LEU A 110 -37.57 -4.68 10.26
CA LEU A 110 -36.26 -5.02 10.78
C LEU A 110 -36.33 -6.31 11.62
N VAL A 111 -35.34 -7.18 11.44
CA VAL A 111 -35.16 -8.46 12.11
C VAL A 111 -33.78 -8.46 12.76
N ASP A 112 -33.77 -8.57 14.09
CA ASP A 112 -32.57 -8.69 14.92
C ASP A 112 -32.74 -9.87 15.88
N VAL A 113 -32.18 -11.02 15.49
CA VAL A 113 -32.24 -12.26 16.31
C VAL A 113 -31.08 -12.31 17.31
N CYS A 114 -30.00 -11.57 17.05
CA CYS A 114 -28.73 -11.73 17.75
C CYS A 114 -28.44 -10.58 18.75
N GLY A 115 -29.29 -9.55 18.79
CA GLY A 115 -29.08 -8.34 19.58
C GLY A 115 -28.05 -7.39 18.94
N GLY A 116 -27.94 -7.40 17.62
CA GLY A 116 -27.01 -6.56 16.85
C GLY A 116 -27.29 -5.06 17.00
N LEU A 117 -28.55 -4.64 17.19
CA LEU A 117 -28.88 -3.22 17.40
C LEU A 117 -28.31 -2.70 18.72
N ARG A 118 -28.45 -3.47 19.79
CA ARG A 118 -27.90 -3.13 21.11
C ARG A 118 -26.37 -3.08 21.07
N ASP A 119 -25.75 -3.99 20.35
CA ASP A 119 -24.29 -4.02 20.17
C ASP A 119 -23.82 -2.83 19.32
N LEU A 120 -24.59 -2.43 18.31
CA LEU A 120 -24.33 -1.24 17.50
C LEU A 120 -24.38 0.05 18.35
N GLU A 121 -25.42 0.22 19.17
CA GLU A 121 -25.56 1.35 20.10
C GLU A 121 -24.39 1.44 21.08
N ARG A 122 -23.91 0.28 21.55
CA ARG A 122 -22.79 0.16 22.50
C ARG A 122 -21.41 0.23 21.84
N ARG A 123 -21.34 0.28 20.50
CA ARG A 123 -20.09 0.14 19.73
C ARG A 123 -19.30 -1.12 20.12
N LEU A 124 -20.02 -2.22 20.29
CA LEU A 124 -19.48 -3.50 20.70
C LEU A 124 -19.47 -4.48 19.52
N LEU A 125 -18.35 -5.13 19.28
CA LEU A 125 -18.20 -6.16 18.27
C LEU A 125 -18.24 -7.53 18.94
N ARG A 126 -19.37 -8.22 18.80
CA ARG A 126 -19.63 -9.54 19.37
C ARG A 126 -19.88 -10.57 18.28
N ARG A 127 -19.26 -11.75 18.38
CA ARG A 127 -19.51 -12.88 17.48
C ARG A 127 -20.96 -13.38 17.59
N VAL A 128 -21.51 -13.92 16.51
CA VAL A 128 -22.90 -14.46 16.54
C VAL A 128 -22.98 -15.77 17.32
N THR A 129 -22.12 -16.73 16.99
CA THR A 129 -22.04 -18.05 17.66
C THR A 129 -20.59 -18.42 17.93
N ALA A 130 -20.35 -19.46 18.74
CA ALA A 130 -19.00 -19.98 18.96
C ALA A 130 -18.44 -20.66 17.70
N ALA A 131 -19.30 -21.27 16.88
CA ALA A 131 -18.91 -21.88 15.61
C ALA A 131 -18.51 -20.86 14.54
N SER A 132 -18.94 -19.60 14.66
CA SER A 132 -18.74 -18.56 13.65
C SER A 132 -17.29 -18.42 13.17
N PHE A 133 -16.30 -18.49 14.06
CA PHE A 133 -14.88 -18.40 13.69
C PHE A 133 -14.30 -19.72 13.18
N ALA A 134 -14.86 -20.87 13.58
CA ALA A 134 -14.45 -22.18 13.10
C ALA A 134 -14.85 -22.38 11.64
N ASP A 135 -16.04 -21.91 11.27
CA ASP A 135 -16.56 -22.00 9.90
C ASP A 135 -15.77 -21.13 8.91
N ASP A 136 -15.18 -20.03 9.39
CA ASP A 136 -14.45 -19.08 8.56
C ASP A 136 -13.35 -18.36 9.36
N PRO A 137 -12.12 -18.91 9.37
CA PRO A 137 -11.00 -18.35 10.13
C PRO A 137 -10.55 -16.95 9.70
N ALA A 138 -10.91 -16.48 8.50
CA ALA A 138 -10.62 -15.10 8.10
C ALA A 138 -11.41 -14.07 8.94
N ARG A 139 -12.47 -14.50 9.63
CA ARG A 139 -13.25 -13.65 10.56
C ARG A 139 -12.43 -13.16 11.74
N LEU A 140 -11.34 -13.84 12.09
CA LEU A 140 -10.39 -13.38 13.11
C LEU A 140 -9.73 -12.05 12.70
N LEU A 141 -9.29 -11.95 11.43
CA LEU A 141 -8.76 -10.69 10.88
C LEU A 141 -9.87 -9.64 10.70
N ARG A 142 -11.07 -10.07 10.31
CA ARG A 142 -12.22 -9.17 10.21
C ARG A 142 -12.59 -8.54 11.55
N ALA A 143 -12.40 -9.25 12.66
CA ALA A 143 -12.63 -8.73 14.00
C ALA A 143 -11.75 -7.49 14.23
N VAL A 144 -10.44 -7.61 14.01
CA VAL A 144 -9.49 -6.50 14.11
C VAL A 144 -9.86 -5.39 13.13
N ARG A 145 -10.16 -5.72 11.87
CA ARG A 145 -10.59 -4.71 10.88
C ARG A 145 -11.78 -3.91 11.39
N PHE A 146 -12.82 -4.57 11.90
CA PHE A 146 -14.06 -3.89 12.30
C PHE A 146 -13.89 -3.05 13.56
N VAL A 147 -13.05 -3.47 14.51
CA VAL A 147 -12.64 -2.64 15.65
C VAL A 147 -12.13 -1.28 15.17
N HIS A 148 -11.19 -1.27 14.24
CA HIS A 148 -10.57 -0.04 13.74
C HIS A 148 -11.43 0.72 12.71
N GLN A 149 -12.12 0.00 11.84
CA GLN A 149 -12.97 0.60 10.80
C GLN A 149 -14.21 1.27 11.41
N LEU A 150 -14.83 0.64 12.41
CA LEU A 150 -16.08 1.12 13.01
C LEU A 150 -15.85 1.87 14.33
N ARG A 151 -14.62 1.84 14.87
CA ARG A 151 -14.25 2.37 16.19
C ARG A 151 -15.04 1.69 17.32
N PHE A 152 -15.08 0.36 17.26
CA PHE A 152 -15.77 -0.51 18.21
C PHE A 152 -14.79 -1.18 19.14
N THR A 153 -15.26 -1.76 20.24
CA THR A 153 -14.47 -2.63 21.12
C THR A 153 -14.90 -4.09 20.94
N LEU A 154 -13.99 -5.03 21.17
CA LEU A 154 -14.36 -6.45 21.20
C LEU A 154 -15.05 -6.80 22.50
N GLU A 155 -16.11 -7.60 22.41
CA GLU A 155 -16.67 -8.27 23.57
C GLU A 155 -15.70 -9.31 24.13
N GLU A 156 -15.72 -9.52 25.46
CA GLU A 156 -14.70 -10.29 26.18
C GLU A 156 -14.58 -11.74 25.71
N GLU A 157 -15.69 -12.47 25.59
CA GLU A 157 -15.66 -13.85 25.09
C GLU A 157 -15.22 -13.92 23.63
N THR A 158 -15.61 -12.94 22.82
CA THR A 158 -15.18 -12.81 21.43
C THR A 158 -13.66 -12.62 21.37
N LEU A 159 -13.09 -11.75 22.19
CA LEU A 159 -11.65 -11.52 22.30
C LEU A 159 -10.91 -12.79 22.74
N ILE A 160 -11.39 -13.47 23.79
CA ILE A 160 -10.82 -14.72 24.29
C ILE A 160 -10.81 -15.77 23.18
N GLN A 161 -11.91 -15.89 22.43
CA GLN A 161 -12.00 -16.86 21.34
C GLN A 161 -11.06 -16.52 20.19
N VAL A 162 -10.93 -15.25 19.81
CA VAL A 162 -9.97 -14.81 18.79
C VAL A 162 -8.54 -15.21 19.18
N LYS A 163 -8.14 -14.97 20.43
CA LYS A 163 -6.82 -15.37 20.93
C LYS A 163 -6.61 -16.89 20.86
N ARG A 164 -7.59 -17.67 21.35
CA ARG A 164 -7.54 -19.15 21.36
C ARG A 164 -7.48 -19.75 19.96
N MET A 165 -8.13 -19.13 18.98
CA MET A 165 -8.24 -19.63 17.61
C MET A 165 -7.23 -18.99 16.64
N SER A 166 -6.34 -18.12 17.11
CA SER A 166 -5.43 -17.34 16.27
C SER A 166 -4.66 -18.17 15.23
N THR A 167 -4.22 -19.37 15.60
CA THR A 167 -3.51 -20.31 14.71
C THR A 167 -4.34 -20.79 13.51
N THR A 168 -5.66 -20.84 13.65
CA THR A 168 -6.58 -21.32 12.61
C THR A 168 -6.66 -20.36 11.42
N VAL A 169 -6.19 -19.12 11.54
CA VAL A 169 -6.16 -18.16 10.43
C VAL A 169 -5.37 -18.70 9.22
N LYS A 170 -4.41 -19.61 9.45
CA LYS A 170 -3.66 -20.30 8.39
C LYS A 170 -4.52 -21.20 7.49
N LEU A 171 -5.70 -21.59 7.95
CA LEU A 171 -6.67 -22.37 7.18
C LEU A 171 -7.45 -21.49 6.18
N ALA A 172 -7.43 -20.16 6.34
CA ALA A 172 -7.99 -19.25 5.36
C ALA A 172 -7.10 -19.19 4.11
N SER A 173 -7.70 -18.99 2.93
CA SER A 173 -6.92 -18.83 1.71
C SER A 173 -6.06 -17.57 1.76
N ALA A 174 -4.93 -17.60 1.06
CA ALA A 174 -3.99 -16.48 1.00
C ALA A 174 -4.63 -15.18 0.50
N GLU A 175 -5.53 -15.26 -0.49
CA GLU A 175 -6.26 -14.12 -1.03
C GLU A 175 -7.19 -13.49 0.01
N ARG A 176 -7.84 -14.31 0.85
CA ARG A 176 -8.71 -13.81 1.91
C ARG A 176 -7.92 -13.16 3.03
N VAL A 177 -6.78 -13.73 3.40
CA VAL A 177 -5.82 -13.11 4.35
C VAL A 177 -5.32 -11.79 3.79
N ARG A 178 -4.85 -11.77 2.53
CA ARG A 178 -4.42 -10.57 1.80
C ARG A 178 -5.49 -9.48 1.82
N ASP A 179 -6.72 -9.83 1.48
CA ASP A 179 -7.81 -8.84 1.34
C ASP A 179 -8.27 -8.28 2.69
N GLU A 180 -8.15 -9.04 3.79
CA GLU A 180 -8.39 -8.50 5.13
C GLU A 180 -7.23 -7.65 5.63
N LEU A 181 -5.97 -8.08 5.45
CA LEU A 181 -4.79 -7.26 5.75
C LEU A 181 -4.81 -5.92 4.99
N TRP A 182 -5.18 -5.96 3.70
CA TRP A 182 -5.32 -4.77 2.87
C TRP A 182 -6.29 -3.76 3.50
N LYS A 183 -7.47 -4.24 3.87
CA LYS A 183 -8.50 -3.39 4.48
C LYS A 183 -8.13 -2.93 5.89
N ILE A 184 -7.38 -3.73 6.65
CA ILE A 184 -6.86 -3.34 7.97
C ILE A 184 -5.92 -2.14 7.83
N LEU A 185 -4.97 -2.20 6.89
CA LEU A 185 -4.03 -1.11 6.65
C LEU A 185 -4.68 0.12 6.02
N ALA A 186 -5.83 -0.05 5.36
CA ALA A 186 -6.64 1.03 4.82
C ALA A 186 -7.51 1.76 5.88
N THR A 187 -7.54 1.29 7.14
CA THR A 187 -8.28 1.97 8.21
C THR A 187 -7.63 3.31 8.61
N ALA A 188 -8.32 4.07 9.47
CA ALA A 188 -7.81 5.33 10.01
C ALA A 188 -6.68 5.13 11.04
N THR A 189 -6.55 3.94 11.62
CA THR A 189 -5.59 3.64 12.70
C THR A 189 -4.79 2.36 12.43
N PRO A 190 -4.06 2.28 11.29
CA PRO A 190 -3.41 1.03 10.85
C PRO A 190 -2.30 0.57 11.80
N ALA A 191 -1.57 1.49 12.43
CA ALA A 191 -0.54 1.16 13.42
C ALA A 191 -1.12 0.42 14.64
N ALA A 192 -2.23 0.94 15.20
CA ALA A 192 -2.91 0.29 16.32
C ALA A 192 -3.53 -1.05 15.89
N ALA A 193 -4.03 -1.16 14.66
CA ALA A 193 -4.58 -2.41 14.14
C ALA A 193 -3.53 -3.50 13.97
N LEU A 194 -2.30 -3.14 13.56
CA LEU A 194 -1.16 -4.05 13.54
C LEU A 194 -0.79 -4.50 14.96
N ASP A 195 -0.85 -3.59 15.93
CA ASP A 195 -0.56 -3.95 17.31
C ASP A 195 -1.62 -4.88 17.93
N ASP A 196 -2.89 -4.70 17.57
CA ASP A 196 -3.95 -5.64 17.89
C ASP A 196 -3.72 -7.01 17.25
N LEU A 197 -3.32 -7.08 15.96
CA LEU A 197 -2.96 -8.34 15.32
C LEU A 197 -1.83 -9.07 16.07
N ASN A 198 -0.82 -8.33 16.56
CA ASN A 198 0.28 -8.89 17.33
C ASN A 198 -0.20 -9.37 18.72
N SER A 199 -0.92 -8.53 19.45
CA SER A 199 -1.44 -8.80 20.81
C SER A 199 -2.47 -9.94 20.85
N LEU A 200 -3.19 -10.17 19.75
CA LEU A 200 -4.13 -11.27 19.59
C LEU A 200 -3.46 -12.56 19.09
N GLY A 201 -2.15 -12.54 18.80
CA GLY A 201 -1.41 -13.70 18.32
C GLY A 201 -1.65 -14.03 16.84
N LEU A 202 -2.23 -13.12 16.06
CA LEU A 202 -2.52 -13.31 14.63
C LEU A 202 -1.32 -12.99 13.74
N MET A 203 -0.50 -11.98 14.12
CA MET A 203 0.67 -11.53 13.36
C MET A 203 1.64 -12.66 12.93
N PRO A 204 2.03 -13.61 13.81
CA PRO A 204 2.97 -14.69 13.45
C PRO A 204 2.46 -15.63 12.35
N HIS A 205 1.19 -15.53 11.97
CA HIS A 205 0.54 -16.41 11.01
C HIS A 205 0.22 -15.74 9.68
N VAL A 206 0.17 -14.41 9.66
CA VAL A 206 -0.20 -13.63 8.46
C VAL A 206 0.95 -12.76 7.95
N LEU A 207 1.78 -12.23 8.84
CA LEU A 207 2.96 -11.40 8.53
C LEU A 207 4.12 -11.78 9.50
N PRO A 208 4.65 -13.01 9.41
CA PRO A 208 5.68 -13.49 10.33
C PRO A 208 6.95 -12.63 10.30
N GLU A 209 7.31 -12.03 9.16
CA GLU A 209 8.48 -11.15 9.04
C GLU A 209 8.32 -9.89 9.90
N VAL A 210 7.12 -9.30 9.93
CA VAL A 210 6.81 -8.16 10.81
C VAL A 210 6.86 -8.59 12.27
N ARG A 211 6.42 -9.81 12.60
CA ARG A 211 6.52 -10.34 13.97
C ARG A 211 7.97 -10.47 14.45
N LEU A 212 8.92 -10.74 13.55
CA LEU A 212 10.35 -10.85 13.90
C LEU A 212 10.99 -9.52 14.30
N LEU A 213 10.34 -8.39 14.02
CA LEU A 213 10.83 -7.06 14.42
C LEU A 213 10.70 -6.80 15.93
N VAL A 214 9.76 -7.49 16.60
CA VAL A 214 9.46 -7.26 18.03
C VAL A 214 10.67 -7.64 18.88
N GLY A 215 11.11 -6.70 19.70
CA GLY A 215 12.25 -6.85 20.60
C GLY A 215 13.62 -6.64 19.93
N VAL A 216 13.67 -6.34 18.63
CA VAL A 216 14.94 -6.07 17.94
C VAL A 216 15.43 -4.67 18.32
N LYS A 217 16.41 -4.63 19.22
CA LYS A 217 16.99 -3.38 19.72
C LYS A 217 17.72 -2.60 18.62
N GLN A 218 17.55 -1.29 18.63
CA GLN A 218 18.23 -0.35 17.76
C GLN A 218 19.20 0.52 18.57
N SER A 219 20.26 1.02 17.92
CA SER A 219 21.14 2.00 18.54
C SER A 219 20.54 3.42 18.44
N PRO A 220 20.98 4.36 19.31
CA PRO A 220 20.63 5.77 19.20
C PRO A 220 20.82 6.28 17.76
N PRO A 221 19.96 7.18 17.27
CA PRO A 221 18.98 7.99 18.01
C PRO A 221 17.63 7.31 18.31
N HIS A 222 17.43 6.06 17.87
CA HIS A 222 16.14 5.37 18.05
C HIS A 222 15.81 5.14 19.54
N ASP A 223 14.58 5.49 19.91
CA ASP A 223 13.98 5.27 21.23
C ASP A 223 13.17 3.96 21.32
N LEU A 224 12.78 3.41 20.16
CA LEU A 224 11.98 2.19 20.04
C LEU A 224 12.78 1.02 19.45
N ASP A 225 12.30 -0.19 19.70
CA ASP A 225 12.71 -1.37 18.92
C ASP A 225 12.23 -1.25 17.45
N VAL A 226 12.70 -2.14 16.58
CA VAL A 226 12.37 -2.06 15.14
C VAL A 226 10.86 -2.13 14.91
N TYR A 227 10.13 -2.92 15.69
CA TYR A 227 8.66 -3.04 15.57
C TYR A 227 7.95 -1.75 15.95
N GLY A 228 8.25 -1.17 17.12
CA GLY A 228 7.67 0.09 17.57
C GLY A 228 7.98 1.24 16.61
N HIS A 229 9.22 1.30 16.10
CA HIS A 229 9.61 2.23 15.05
C HIS A 229 8.73 2.04 13.80
N THR A 230 8.62 0.81 13.31
CA THR A 230 7.80 0.47 12.13
C THR A 230 6.34 0.88 12.29
N LEU A 231 5.73 0.65 13.47
CA LEU A 231 4.37 1.11 13.75
C LEU A 231 4.24 2.64 13.68
N ARG A 232 5.25 3.37 14.17
CA ARG A 232 5.28 4.84 14.11
C ARG A 232 5.41 5.33 12.66
N VAL A 233 6.29 4.73 11.86
CA VAL A 233 6.42 5.00 10.42
C VAL A 233 5.10 4.72 9.67
N VAL A 234 4.43 3.60 9.97
CA VAL A 234 3.09 3.27 9.43
C VAL A 234 2.07 4.35 9.78
N GLY A 235 2.12 4.91 10.99
CA GLY A 235 1.29 6.04 11.40
C GLY A 235 1.49 7.28 10.53
N TYR A 236 2.75 7.70 10.31
CA TYR A 236 3.07 8.84 9.45
C TYR A 236 2.74 8.57 7.97
N ALA A 237 2.97 7.36 7.48
CA ALA A 237 2.59 6.96 6.12
C ALA A 237 1.07 7.02 5.91
N ALA A 238 0.27 6.68 6.93
CA ALA A 238 -1.18 6.82 6.89
C ALA A 238 -1.61 8.30 6.84
N GLN A 239 -0.95 9.18 7.59
CA GLN A 239 -1.20 10.63 7.54
C GLN A 239 -0.86 11.21 6.16
N LEU A 240 0.28 10.82 5.57
CA LEU A 240 0.66 11.20 4.21
C LEU A 240 -0.38 10.72 3.18
N ARG A 241 -0.81 9.46 3.26
CA ARG A 241 -1.88 8.90 2.41
C ARG A 241 -3.15 9.72 2.52
N ASP A 242 -3.60 10.02 3.74
CA ASP A 242 -4.85 10.73 3.97
C ASP A 242 -4.75 12.18 3.50
N TRP A 243 -3.60 12.84 3.68
CA TRP A 243 -3.33 14.18 3.15
C TRP A 243 -3.36 14.23 1.62
N LEU A 244 -2.92 13.17 0.94
CA LEU A 244 -3.05 13.06 -0.51
C LEU A 244 -4.51 12.83 -0.93
N ARG A 245 -5.28 12.03 -0.20
CA ARG A 245 -6.65 11.68 -0.58
C ARG A 245 -7.65 12.80 -0.29
N GLU A 246 -7.50 13.50 0.82
CA GLU A 246 -8.46 14.52 1.27
C GLU A 246 -8.48 15.75 0.35
N PRO A 247 -9.60 16.10 -0.30
CA PRO A 247 -9.69 17.27 -1.19
C PRO A 247 -9.30 18.58 -0.49
N ALA A 248 -9.75 18.77 0.76
CA ALA A 248 -9.54 20.00 1.52
C ALA A 248 -8.21 20.07 2.28
N GLY A 249 -7.45 18.97 2.37
CA GLY A 249 -6.17 18.94 3.11
C GLY A 249 -6.30 18.97 4.63
N GLY A 250 -7.47 18.66 5.18
CA GLY A 250 -7.76 18.64 6.62
C GLY A 250 -7.18 17.45 7.38
N VAL A 251 -5.89 17.15 7.18
CA VAL A 251 -5.13 16.31 8.12
C VAL A 251 -4.53 17.25 9.16
N PRO A 252 -4.64 16.96 10.47
CA PRO A 252 -4.04 17.78 11.52
C PRO A 252 -2.58 18.10 11.21
N ASP A 253 -2.18 19.36 11.41
CA ASP A 253 -0.78 19.73 11.32
C ASP A 253 0.02 18.90 12.33
N THR A 254 1.10 18.31 11.85
CA THR A 254 1.97 17.46 12.65
C THR A 254 3.01 18.28 13.40
N GLY A 255 3.10 19.59 13.16
CA GLY A 255 4.13 20.48 13.71
C GLY A 255 5.50 20.32 13.05
N ALA A 256 5.65 19.33 12.15
CA ALA A 256 6.88 19.02 11.45
C ALA A 256 7.04 19.78 10.12
N GLY A 257 6.09 20.61 9.69
CA GLY A 257 6.24 21.53 8.55
C GLY A 257 6.31 20.88 7.14
N TRP A 258 6.32 19.55 7.04
CA TRP A 258 6.38 18.86 5.74
C TRP A 258 5.14 19.13 4.88
N GLN A 259 3.96 19.33 5.49
CA GLN A 259 2.73 19.66 4.76
C GLN A 259 2.88 20.95 3.94
N GLU A 260 3.47 21.98 4.55
CA GLU A 260 3.68 23.28 3.91
C GLU A 260 4.72 23.18 2.80
N ARG A 261 5.85 22.52 3.08
CA ARG A 261 6.94 22.31 2.12
C ARG A 261 6.51 21.48 0.91
N LEU A 262 5.64 20.47 1.10
CA LEU A 262 5.14 19.63 0.00
C LEU A 262 3.87 20.17 -0.66
N ALA A 263 3.22 21.21 -0.12
CA ALA A 263 2.00 21.78 -0.67
C ALA A 263 2.10 22.16 -2.17
N PRO A 264 3.19 22.77 -2.67
CA PRO A 264 3.35 23.06 -4.09
C PRO A 264 3.32 21.81 -4.99
N TRP A 265 3.76 20.67 -4.46
CA TRP A 265 3.85 19.39 -5.18
C TRP A 265 2.58 18.55 -5.06
N ARG A 266 1.67 18.92 -4.15
CA ARG A 266 0.53 18.09 -3.75
C ARG A 266 -0.34 17.65 -4.91
N SER A 267 -0.64 18.53 -5.87
CA SER A 267 -1.48 18.16 -7.03
C SER A 267 -0.89 17.01 -7.84
N ARG A 268 0.42 17.06 -8.12
CA ARG A 268 1.12 16.01 -8.86
C ARG A 268 1.32 14.75 -8.05
N LEU A 269 1.65 14.88 -6.76
CA LEU A 269 1.67 13.75 -5.85
C LEU A 269 0.31 13.05 -5.79
N ARG A 270 -0.80 13.79 -5.75
CA ARG A 270 -2.16 13.20 -5.81
C ARG A 270 -2.39 12.43 -7.09
N GLN A 271 -2.02 12.99 -8.24
CA GLN A 271 -2.14 12.30 -9.52
C GLN A 271 -1.31 11.01 -9.54
N HIS A 272 -0.06 11.05 -9.08
CA HIS A 272 0.83 9.90 -8.95
C HIS A 272 0.26 8.82 -8.03
N PHE A 273 -0.15 9.21 -6.82
CA PHE A 273 -0.64 8.27 -5.80
C PHE A 273 -2.08 7.78 -6.04
N ALA A 274 -2.84 8.42 -6.93
CA ALA A 274 -4.15 7.96 -7.38
C ALA A 274 -4.09 6.88 -8.47
N GLN A 275 -2.92 6.64 -9.08
CA GLN A 275 -2.79 5.63 -10.13
C GLN A 275 -3.12 4.22 -9.59
N PRO A 276 -4.00 3.46 -10.28
CA PRO A 276 -4.27 2.08 -9.91
C PRO A 276 -3.14 1.16 -10.36
N LEU A 277 -2.83 0.17 -9.53
CA LEU A 277 -2.02 -0.99 -9.89
C LEU A 277 -2.95 -2.15 -10.29
N ALA A 278 -2.39 -3.26 -10.80
CA ALA A 278 -3.11 -4.41 -11.35
C ALA A 278 -4.30 -4.93 -10.52
N GLY A 279 -4.30 -4.76 -9.19
CA GLY A 279 -5.40 -5.16 -8.30
C GLY A 279 -6.53 -4.14 -8.10
N GLY A 280 -6.54 -3.02 -8.83
CA GLY A 280 -7.46 -1.89 -8.60
C GLY A 280 -7.13 -1.07 -7.34
N ARG A 281 -6.00 -1.40 -6.71
CA ARG A 281 -5.44 -0.76 -5.52
C ARG A 281 -4.57 0.41 -5.92
N THR A 282 -4.64 1.47 -5.16
CA THR A 282 -3.92 2.71 -5.44
C THR A 282 -2.53 2.71 -4.83
N ARG A 283 -1.63 3.49 -5.40
CA ARG A 283 -0.31 3.78 -4.81
C ARG A 283 -0.42 4.41 -3.43
N ALA A 284 -1.43 5.26 -3.19
CA ALA A 284 -1.69 5.85 -1.89
C ALA A 284 -1.90 4.80 -0.79
N GLU A 285 -2.65 3.74 -1.09
CA GLU A 285 -2.83 2.62 -0.15
C GLU A 285 -1.53 1.83 0.04
N TRP A 286 -0.75 1.66 -1.04
CA TRP A 286 0.57 1.01 -0.99
C TRP A 286 1.60 1.77 -0.14
N LEU A 287 1.49 3.10 0.00
CA LEU A 287 2.38 3.89 0.86
C LEU A 287 2.46 3.32 2.29
N VAL A 288 1.32 2.88 2.84
CA VAL A 288 1.26 2.28 4.18
C VAL A 288 1.86 0.87 4.19
N TRP A 289 1.70 0.11 3.12
CA TRP A 289 2.35 -1.20 2.96
C TRP A 289 3.87 -1.09 2.84
N HIS A 290 4.37 -0.10 2.08
CA HIS A 290 5.79 0.17 1.96
C HIS A 290 6.38 0.50 3.34
N ALA A 291 5.72 1.39 4.10
CA ALA A 291 6.13 1.71 5.47
C ALA A 291 6.15 0.49 6.40
N LEU A 292 5.18 -0.42 6.29
CA LEU A 292 5.17 -1.65 7.09
C LEU A 292 6.33 -2.61 6.75
N LEU A 293 6.73 -2.65 5.48
CA LEU A 293 7.63 -3.68 4.96
C LEU A 293 9.08 -3.21 4.74
N HIS A 294 9.36 -1.90 4.79
CA HIS A 294 10.69 -1.37 4.42
C HIS A 294 11.84 -1.95 5.26
N ASP A 295 11.58 -2.25 6.52
CA ASP A 295 12.60 -2.60 7.53
C ASP A 295 12.58 -4.07 7.99
N ILE A 296 11.77 -4.92 7.36
CA ILE A 296 11.58 -6.32 7.79
C ILE A 296 12.87 -7.17 7.71
N GLY A 297 13.88 -6.71 6.97
CA GLY A 297 15.20 -7.35 6.86
C GLY A 297 16.16 -7.05 8.01
N LYS A 298 15.88 -6.05 8.87
CA LYS A 298 16.75 -5.70 10.01
C LYS A 298 17.07 -6.88 10.95
N PRO A 299 16.13 -7.77 11.34
CA PRO A 299 16.44 -8.92 12.18
C PRO A 299 17.52 -9.82 11.59
N ASN A 300 17.51 -10.01 10.26
CA ASN A 300 18.45 -10.86 9.52
C ASN A 300 19.80 -10.17 9.27
N ALA A 301 19.79 -8.85 9.07
CA ALA A 301 21.00 -8.05 8.82
C ALA A 301 21.70 -7.54 10.11
N ARG A 302 21.21 -7.96 11.28
CA ARG A 302 21.67 -7.45 12.58
C ARG A 302 23.11 -7.87 12.89
N THR A 303 23.99 -6.89 13.01
CA THR A 303 25.34 -7.07 13.55
C THR A 303 25.52 -6.29 14.85
N VAL A 304 26.35 -6.82 15.76
CA VAL A 304 26.62 -6.24 17.07
C VAL A 304 28.11 -6.00 17.21
N GLU A 305 28.50 -4.74 17.28
CA GLU A 305 29.87 -4.30 17.51
C GLU A 305 30.03 -3.89 18.98
N ARG A 306 31.00 -4.48 19.68
CA ARG A 306 31.43 -4.01 21.00
C ARG A 306 32.49 -2.93 20.80
N GLN A 307 32.20 -1.72 21.26
CA GLN A 307 33.14 -0.63 21.26
C GLN A 307 34.14 -0.77 22.43
N THR A 308 35.30 -0.15 22.28
CA THR A 308 36.42 -0.18 23.23
C THR A 308 36.04 0.31 24.64
N GLU A 309 35.00 1.14 24.73
CA GLU A 309 34.46 1.70 25.98
C GLU A 309 33.35 0.83 26.62
N GLY A 310 33.09 -0.38 26.10
CA GLY A 310 32.05 -1.28 26.59
C GLY A 310 30.65 -1.01 26.02
N ASN A 311 30.48 0.07 25.26
CA ASN A 311 29.22 0.38 24.57
C ASN A 311 28.96 -0.61 23.42
N VAL A 312 27.69 -1.01 23.27
CA VAL A 312 27.24 -1.95 22.24
C VAL A 312 26.54 -1.18 21.13
N ARG A 313 27.09 -1.24 19.91
CA ARG A 313 26.48 -0.64 18.72
C ARG A 313 25.85 -1.75 17.87
N VAL A 314 24.58 -1.57 17.54
CA VAL A 314 23.85 -2.45 16.63
C VAL A 314 23.82 -1.80 15.26
N ARG A 315 24.10 -2.57 14.21
CA ARG A 315 23.99 -2.13 12.81
C ARG A 315 23.14 -3.12 12.01
N PHE A 316 22.64 -2.63 10.89
CA PHE A 316 21.77 -3.37 9.97
C PHE A 316 22.23 -3.11 8.52
N ILE A 317 23.47 -3.48 8.20
CA ILE A 317 24.06 -3.17 6.90
C ILE A 317 23.39 -4.04 5.83
N GLY A 318 22.92 -3.42 4.74
CA GLY A 318 22.26 -4.12 3.62
C GLY A 318 20.87 -4.65 3.95
N HIS A 319 20.24 -4.19 5.03
CA HIS A 319 18.91 -4.65 5.42
C HIS A 319 17.86 -4.32 4.35
N GLU A 320 18.07 -3.29 3.54
CA GLU A 320 17.16 -2.87 2.49
C GLU A 320 17.04 -3.92 1.36
N GLN A 321 18.13 -4.60 0.99
CA GLN A 321 18.07 -5.70 0.03
C GLN A 321 17.44 -6.95 0.66
N VAL A 322 17.76 -7.23 1.92
CA VAL A 322 17.14 -8.35 2.65
C VAL A 322 15.63 -8.13 2.81
N SER A 323 15.19 -6.91 3.12
CA SER A 323 13.78 -6.52 3.17
C SER A 323 13.11 -6.77 1.82
N ALA A 324 13.76 -6.37 0.71
CA ALA A 324 13.25 -6.56 -0.64
C ALA A 324 13.05 -8.05 -1.00
N GLU A 325 13.98 -8.93 -0.62
CA GLU A 325 13.84 -10.37 -0.82
C GLU A 325 12.72 -10.99 0.02
N LEU A 326 12.69 -10.66 1.31
CA LEU A 326 11.68 -11.17 2.25
C LEU A 326 10.26 -10.73 1.85
N LEU A 327 10.09 -9.46 1.49
CA LEU A 327 8.78 -8.96 1.10
C LEU A 327 8.34 -9.55 -0.23
N ALA A 328 9.24 -9.76 -1.20
CA ALA A 328 8.88 -10.39 -2.47
C ALA A 328 8.29 -11.78 -2.23
N HIS A 329 8.97 -12.56 -1.38
CA HIS A 329 8.50 -13.89 -0.99
C HIS A 329 7.13 -13.83 -0.29
N ARG A 330 6.97 -12.94 0.70
CA ARG A 330 5.70 -12.79 1.44
C ARG A 330 4.54 -12.35 0.55
N LEU A 331 4.76 -11.37 -0.33
CA LEU A 331 3.73 -10.87 -1.23
C LEU A 331 3.34 -11.92 -2.29
N HIS A 332 4.29 -12.74 -2.76
CA HIS A 332 3.98 -13.90 -3.60
C HIS A 332 3.12 -14.95 -2.89
N GLN A 333 3.43 -15.25 -1.63
CA GLN A 333 2.60 -16.17 -0.81
C GLN A 333 1.18 -15.62 -0.60
N LEU A 334 1.05 -14.31 -0.40
CA LEU A 334 -0.22 -13.61 -0.28
C LEU A 334 -0.94 -13.40 -1.64
N ARG A 335 -0.38 -13.87 -2.76
CA ARG A 335 -0.96 -13.79 -4.10
C ARG A 335 -1.18 -12.35 -4.58
N PHE A 336 -0.27 -11.44 -4.29
CA PHE A 336 -0.24 -10.12 -4.92
C PHE A 336 0.14 -10.21 -6.41
N GLY A 337 -0.30 -9.23 -7.21
CA GLY A 337 0.05 -9.15 -8.62
C GLY A 337 1.51 -8.76 -8.82
N ARG A 338 2.13 -9.21 -9.92
CA ARG A 338 3.55 -8.94 -10.23
C ARG A 338 3.89 -7.45 -10.19
N GLN A 339 3.04 -6.60 -10.79
CA GLN A 339 3.25 -5.15 -10.81
C GLN A 339 3.33 -4.54 -9.40
N GLU A 340 2.52 -5.05 -8.46
CA GLU A 340 2.52 -4.61 -7.06
C GLU A 340 3.79 -5.06 -6.33
N ILE A 341 4.22 -6.31 -6.57
CA ILE A 341 5.44 -6.87 -5.98
C ILE A 341 6.67 -6.11 -6.48
N ASP A 342 6.79 -5.90 -7.79
CA ASP A 342 7.93 -5.20 -8.40
C ASP A 342 8.07 -3.78 -7.83
N LEU A 343 6.94 -3.08 -7.63
CA LEU A 343 6.94 -1.76 -6.99
C LEU A 343 7.41 -1.83 -5.53
N ALA A 344 6.83 -2.73 -4.73
CA ALA A 344 7.17 -2.84 -3.31
C ALA A 344 8.64 -3.22 -3.10
N VAL A 345 9.18 -4.09 -3.96
CA VAL A 345 10.60 -4.49 -3.97
C VAL A 345 11.49 -3.28 -4.29
N ALA A 346 11.15 -2.51 -5.32
CA ALA A 346 11.91 -1.32 -5.70
C ALA A 346 11.93 -0.27 -4.57
N VAL A 347 10.78 -0.02 -3.94
CA VAL A 347 10.68 0.93 -2.83
C VAL A 347 11.48 0.47 -1.62
N ALA A 348 11.38 -0.80 -1.23
CA ALA A 348 12.14 -1.30 -0.08
C ALA A 348 13.65 -1.33 -0.35
N ALA A 349 14.10 -1.78 -1.51
CA ALA A 349 15.53 -1.76 -1.87
C ALA A 349 16.08 -0.33 -1.96
N GLY A 350 15.22 0.63 -2.32
CA GLY A 350 15.58 2.05 -2.47
C GLY A 350 15.41 2.92 -1.24
N HIS A 351 14.78 2.45 -0.16
CA HIS A 351 14.31 3.33 0.93
C HIS A 351 15.42 4.09 1.66
N MET A 352 16.65 3.55 1.71
CA MET A 352 17.80 4.24 2.28
C MET A 352 18.39 5.32 1.39
N ARG A 353 18.06 5.32 0.08
CA ARG A 353 18.69 6.21 -0.91
C ARG A 353 18.44 7.70 -0.63
N PRO A 354 17.24 8.16 -0.24
CA PRO A 354 17.03 9.56 0.14
C PRO A 354 17.93 10.00 1.31
N HIS A 355 18.09 9.16 2.34
CA HIS A 355 18.95 9.45 3.49
C HIS A 355 20.43 9.51 3.09
N GLN A 356 20.90 8.53 2.30
CA GLN A 356 22.26 8.49 1.79
C GLN A 356 22.58 9.71 0.92
N LEU A 357 21.63 10.10 0.07
CA LEU A 357 21.79 11.26 -0.80
C LEU A 357 21.81 12.56 -0.01
N HIS A 358 20.93 12.73 0.98
CA HIS A 358 20.95 13.89 1.87
C HIS A 358 22.29 14.04 2.59
N ALA A 359 22.80 12.94 3.15
CA ALA A 359 24.09 12.94 3.83
C ALA A 359 25.25 13.33 2.90
N ALA A 360 25.25 12.84 1.65
CA ALA A 360 26.27 13.13 0.65
C ALA A 360 26.27 14.60 0.16
N PHE A 361 25.15 15.31 0.28
CA PHE A 361 24.98 16.70 -0.15
C PHE A 361 24.71 17.63 1.05
N THR A 362 25.30 17.34 2.21
CA THR A 362 25.09 18.17 3.42
C THR A 362 25.54 19.60 3.17
N GLY A 363 24.60 20.55 3.22
CA GLY A 363 24.86 21.98 2.97
C GLY A 363 24.90 22.37 1.49
N GLU A 364 24.72 21.43 0.57
CA GLU A 364 24.79 21.66 -0.89
C GLU A 364 23.49 21.21 -1.59
N PRO A 365 23.12 21.80 -2.73
CA PRO A 365 22.00 21.32 -3.53
C PRO A 365 22.34 20.01 -4.24
N ILE A 366 21.34 19.14 -4.40
CA ILE A 366 21.49 17.90 -5.20
C ILE A 366 21.71 18.28 -6.67
N SER A 367 22.79 17.76 -7.26
CA SER A 367 23.06 17.96 -8.69
C SER A 367 22.05 17.20 -9.56
N ARG A 368 21.80 17.69 -10.78
CA ARG A 368 20.89 17.05 -11.74
C ARG A 368 21.30 15.60 -12.07
N ARG A 369 22.61 15.34 -12.18
CA ARG A 369 23.17 13.99 -12.34
C ARG A 369 22.87 13.08 -11.15
N ALA A 370 23.01 13.59 -9.92
CA ALA A 370 22.71 12.82 -8.72
C ALA A 370 21.22 12.50 -8.59
N ALA A 371 20.34 13.44 -8.94
CA ALA A 371 18.89 13.21 -9.02
C ALA A 371 18.53 12.13 -10.05
N TYR A 372 19.14 12.17 -11.25
CA TYR A 372 18.97 11.10 -12.25
C TYR A 372 19.37 9.72 -11.71
N ARG A 373 20.58 9.63 -11.12
CA ARG A 373 21.09 8.39 -10.51
C ARG A 373 20.15 7.86 -9.43
N TYR A 374 19.62 8.74 -8.58
CA TYR A 374 18.63 8.36 -7.57
C TYR A 374 17.43 7.64 -8.19
N PHE A 375 16.76 8.25 -9.17
CA PHE A 375 15.59 7.64 -9.77
C PHE A 375 15.91 6.38 -10.59
N ARG A 376 17.11 6.30 -11.19
CA ARG A 376 17.54 5.14 -11.98
C ARG A 376 17.79 3.96 -11.06
N ASP A 377 18.47 4.21 -9.94
CA ASP A 377 18.85 3.18 -8.98
C ASP A 377 17.60 2.60 -8.28
N VAL A 378 16.57 3.41 -8.06
CA VAL A 378 15.30 2.96 -7.45
C VAL A 378 14.32 2.38 -8.47
N GLY A 379 14.06 3.06 -9.59
CA GLY A 379 13.01 2.72 -10.55
C GLY A 379 13.48 1.96 -11.79
N GLY A 380 14.78 1.65 -11.89
CA GLY A 380 15.40 1.07 -13.07
C GLY A 380 15.55 2.05 -14.24
N ARG A 381 16.19 1.60 -15.32
CA ARG A 381 16.53 2.44 -16.50
C ARG A 381 15.33 3.06 -17.23
N GLN A 382 14.16 2.42 -17.13
CA GLN A 382 12.92 2.92 -17.73
C GLN A 382 12.09 3.75 -16.76
N PHE A 383 12.58 3.94 -15.53
CA PHE A 383 11.88 4.62 -14.44
C PHE A 383 10.46 4.11 -14.27
N SER A 384 10.27 2.81 -14.49
CA SER A 384 8.94 2.23 -14.63
C SER A 384 8.17 2.47 -13.35
N GLN A 385 7.00 3.08 -13.48
CA GLN A 385 6.11 3.42 -12.37
C GLN A 385 6.70 4.45 -11.37
N LEU A 386 7.86 5.07 -11.61
CA LEU A 386 8.40 6.13 -10.75
C LEU A 386 8.47 5.76 -9.25
N ALA A 387 8.90 4.54 -8.91
CA ALA A 387 9.03 4.05 -7.52
C ALA A 387 9.87 4.97 -6.62
N GLY A 388 10.77 5.79 -7.19
CA GLY A 388 11.50 6.83 -6.46
C GLY A 388 10.58 7.82 -5.74
N VAL A 389 9.45 8.22 -6.33
CA VAL A 389 8.52 9.15 -5.67
C VAL A 389 7.87 8.52 -4.43
N ASP A 390 7.47 7.24 -4.52
CA ASP A 390 6.96 6.46 -3.38
C ASP A 390 8.02 6.34 -2.29
N THR A 391 9.26 6.08 -2.70
CA THR A 391 10.43 5.96 -1.82
C THR A 391 10.71 7.25 -1.06
N LEU A 392 10.53 8.42 -1.67
CA LEU A 392 10.67 9.71 -0.99
C LEU A 392 9.66 9.87 0.15
N LEU A 393 8.39 9.50 -0.06
CA LEU A 393 7.37 9.61 0.99
C LEU A 393 7.57 8.58 2.11
N VAL A 394 8.03 7.37 1.78
CA VAL A 394 8.41 6.38 2.80
C VAL A 394 9.58 6.88 3.64
N ALA A 395 10.63 7.41 3.00
CA ALA A 395 11.78 7.97 3.70
C ALA A 395 11.42 9.19 4.58
N LEU A 396 10.47 10.03 4.15
CA LEU A 396 9.93 11.10 5.01
C LEU A 396 9.24 10.53 6.25
N ALA A 397 8.37 9.52 6.07
CA ALA A 397 7.71 8.84 7.19
C ALA A 397 8.72 8.15 8.12
N ASP A 398 9.82 7.61 7.58
CA ASP A 398 10.89 6.99 8.35
C ASP A 398 11.60 8.00 9.26
N GLN A 399 12.00 9.17 8.73
CA GLN A 399 12.61 10.24 9.52
C GLN A 399 11.70 10.73 10.66
N LEU A 400 10.41 10.91 10.38
CA LEU A 400 9.42 11.28 11.40
C LEU A 400 9.24 10.16 12.44
N GLY A 401 9.36 8.89 12.03
CA GLY A 401 9.36 7.74 12.93
C GLY A 401 10.54 7.73 13.91
N ILE A 402 11.71 8.22 13.49
CA ILE A 402 12.88 8.35 14.37
C ILE A 402 12.70 9.55 15.32
N TYR A 403 12.18 10.67 14.82
CA TYR A 403 12.08 11.93 15.55
C TYR A 403 10.63 12.45 15.57
N PRO A 404 9.85 12.17 16.63
CA PRO A 404 8.43 12.49 16.66
C PRO A 404 8.13 13.99 16.60
N ASP A 405 9.06 14.85 17.04
CA ASP A 405 8.94 16.31 16.95
C ASP A 405 9.47 16.82 15.61
N ARG A 406 10.79 17.01 15.53
CA ARG A 406 11.47 17.55 14.35
C ARG A 406 12.82 16.85 14.16
N PRO A 407 13.06 16.20 13.00
CA PRO A 407 14.35 15.62 12.69
C PRO A 407 15.51 16.66 12.70
N PRO A 408 16.74 16.24 13.00
CA PRO A 408 17.92 17.08 12.80
C PRO A 408 18.07 17.49 11.33
N ALA A 409 18.47 18.73 11.07
CA ALA A 409 18.62 19.28 9.73
C ALA A 409 17.38 19.11 8.81
N TRP A 410 16.19 19.03 9.41
CA TRP A 410 14.95 18.69 8.70
C TRP A 410 14.63 19.62 7.53
N GLU A 411 14.84 20.92 7.67
CA GLU A 411 14.61 21.88 6.58
C GLU A 411 15.50 21.60 5.36
N ALA A 412 16.74 21.18 5.57
CA ALA A 412 17.66 20.81 4.50
C ALA A 412 17.24 19.47 3.87
N TYR A 413 16.79 18.51 4.68
CA TYR A 413 16.24 17.25 4.19
C TYR A 413 15.00 17.47 3.31
N LEU A 414 14.05 18.31 3.75
CA LEU A 414 12.88 18.68 2.97
C LEU A 414 13.26 19.40 1.67
N THR A 415 14.26 20.29 1.70
CA THR A 415 14.79 20.94 0.49
C THR A 415 15.29 19.91 -0.53
N HIS A 416 16.03 18.89 -0.08
CA HIS A 416 16.51 17.82 -0.96
C HIS A 416 15.36 16.97 -1.51
N VAL A 417 14.34 16.67 -0.71
CA VAL A 417 13.13 15.99 -1.19
C VAL A 417 12.43 16.81 -2.27
N GLU A 418 12.25 18.12 -2.05
CA GLU A 418 11.66 19.02 -3.04
C GLU A 418 12.48 19.08 -4.34
N GLN A 419 13.81 19.09 -4.26
CA GLN A 419 14.67 19.04 -5.45
C GLN A 419 14.46 17.75 -6.26
N LEU A 420 14.29 16.61 -5.58
CA LEU A 420 14.01 15.34 -6.25
C LEU A 420 12.59 15.30 -6.84
N LEU A 421 11.59 15.86 -6.16
CA LEU A 421 10.23 16.01 -6.71
C LEU A 421 10.21 16.96 -7.91
N ALA A 422 10.95 18.07 -7.84
CA ALA A 422 11.13 18.99 -8.96
C ALA A 422 11.75 18.30 -10.17
N TYR A 423 12.77 17.48 -9.94
CA TYR A 423 13.37 16.68 -11.02
C TYR A 423 12.36 15.69 -11.61
N ALA A 424 11.66 14.91 -10.78
CA ALA A 424 10.70 13.89 -11.21
C ALA A 424 9.58 14.48 -12.07
N PHE A 425 9.03 15.61 -11.65
CA PHE A 425 7.87 16.23 -12.26
C PHE A 425 8.19 17.40 -13.21
N SER A 426 9.46 17.67 -13.50
CA SER A 426 9.82 18.73 -14.46
C SER A 426 9.27 18.42 -15.87
N SER A 427 9.10 19.46 -16.70
CA SER A 427 8.67 19.30 -18.11
C SER A 427 9.65 18.46 -18.95
N ASP A 428 10.94 18.49 -18.57
CA ASP A 428 12.01 17.64 -19.12
C ASP A 428 12.28 16.41 -18.22
N GLY A 429 11.37 16.15 -17.28
CA GLY A 429 11.50 15.15 -16.22
C GLY A 429 11.06 13.75 -16.66
N LEU A 430 11.02 12.86 -15.67
CA LEU A 430 10.76 11.43 -15.89
C LEU A 430 9.30 11.12 -16.22
N GLU A 431 8.37 11.98 -15.82
CA GLU A 431 6.93 11.82 -16.08
C GLU A 431 6.56 12.10 -17.55
N THR A 432 7.31 12.99 -18.22
CA THR A 432 7.05 13.44 -19.61
C THR A 432 8.03 12.86 -20.62
N THR A 433 9.23 12.48 -20.19
CA THR A 433 10.31 12.05 -21.08
C THR A 433 10.97 10.79 -20.53
N GLN A 434 10.63 9.62 -21.08
CA GLN A 434 11.63 8.57 -21.16
C GLN A 434 12.75 9.15 -22.02
N GLN A 435 13.78 9.73 -21.40
CA GLN A 435 14.89 10.33 -22.12
C GLN A 435 15.48 9.25 -23.03
N ARG A 436 15.15 9.31 -24.32
CA ARG A 436 15.69 8.36 -25.30
C ARG A 436 17.19 8.61 -25.36
N PRO A 437 18.02 7.56 -25.24
CA PRO A 437 19.46 7.71 -25.41
C PRO A 437 19.76 8.41 -26.74
N ILE A 438 20.52 9.50 -26.71
CA ILE A 438 21.01 10.17 -27.93
C ILE A 438 22.01 9.26 -28.67
N LEU A 439 22.70 8.39 -27.92
CA LEU A 439 23.69 7.46 -28.40
C LEU A 439 23.28 6.03 -28.06
N ASP A 440 23.19 5.16 -29.07
CA ASP A 440 23.01 3.72 -28.91
C ASP A 440 24.34 2.96 -29.04
N GLY A 441 24.30 1.67 -28.68
CA GLY A 441 25.50 0.83 -28.64
C GLY A 441 26.12 0.61 -30.02
N ASP A 442 25.30 0.42 -31.05
CA ASP A 442 25.78 0.20 -32.41
C ASP A 442 26.51 1.43 -32.95
N THR A 443 25.92 2.61 -32.75
CA THR A 443 26.52 3.89 -33.13
C THR A 443 27.82 4.14 -32.35
N LEU A 444 27.83 3.88 -31.04
CA LEU A 444 29.04 4.03 -30.22
C LEU A 444 30.17 3.10 -30.71
N MET A 445 29.86 1.82 -30.93
CA MET A 445 30.84 0.84 -31.42
C MET A 445 31.38 1.20 -32.80
N GLN A 446 30.51 1.60 -33.73
CA GLN A 446 30.92 1.99 -35.08
C GLN A 446 31.80 3.25 -35.08
N ARG A 447 31.41 4.27 -34.30
CA ARG A 447 32.08 5.58 -34.31
C ARG A 447 33.40 5.60 -33.53
N LEU A 448 33.55 4.76 -32.52
CA LEU A 448 34.77 4.67 -31.70
C LEU A 448 35.56 3.38 -31.92
N HIS A 449 35.17 2.56 -32.91
CA HIS A 449 35.82 1.29 -33.26
C HIS A 449 35.96 0.34 -32.06
N LEU A 450 34.92 0.25 -31.23
CA LEU A 450 34.90 -0.62 -30.05
C LEU A 450 34.30 -1.99 -30.38
N ALA A 451 34.87 -3.03 -29.78
CA ALA A 451 34.27 -4.36 -29.80
C ALA A 451 33.08 -4.46 -28.81
N PRO A 452 32.08 -5.32 -29.07
CA PRO A 452 30.99 -5.53 -28.13
C PRO A 452 31.50 -6.08 -26.79
N GLY A 453 31.04 -5.50 -25.68
CA GLY A 453 31.44 -5.92 -24.35
C GLY A 453 30.91 -5.02 -23.23
N ARG A 454 31.23 -5.38 -21.98
CA ARG A 454 30.81 -4.64 -20.77
C ARG A 454 31.17 -3.15 -20.83
N GLN A 455 32.35 -2.83 -21.36
CA GLN A 455 32.85 -1.46 -21.51
C GLN A 455 31.88 -0.57 -22.32
N VAL A 456 31.28 -1.10 -23.40
CA VAL A 456 30.29 -0.37 -24.21
C VAL A 456 29.10 0.02 -23.34
N GLY A 457 28.60 -0.90 -22.50
CA GLY A 457 27.52 -0.64 -21.57
C GLY A 457 27.86 0.44 -20.54
N GLU A 458 29.07 0.42 -20.00
CA GLU A 458 29.55 1.43 -19.03
C GLU A 458 29.70 2.82 -19.66
N ILE A 459 30.16 2.90 -20.92
CA ILE A 459 30.23 4.17 -21.66
C ILE A 459 28.83 4.71 -21.94
N LEU A 460 27.92 3.89 -22.48
CA LEU A 460 26.54 4.31 -22.74
C LEU A 460 25.86 4.81 -21.48
N GLU A 461 26.11 4.16 -20.34
CA GLU A 461 25.59 4.60 -19.05
C GLU A 461 26.18 5.94 -18.61
N HIS A 462 27.49 6.16 -18.78
CA HIS A 462 28.11 7.45 -18.49
C HIS A 462 27.59 8.59 -19.38
N VAL A 463 27.41 8.32 -20.68
CA VAL A 463 26.83 9.27 -21.63
C VAL A 463 25.39 9.59 -21.28
N LEU A 464 24.58 8.58 -20.91
CA LEU A 464 23.21 8.79 -20.47
C LEU A 464 23.11 9.66 -19.22
N GLU A 465 24.00 9.48 -18.25
CA GLU A 465 24.07 10.35 -17.08
C GLU A 465 24.45 11.79 -17.43
N ALA A 466 25.37 11.98 -18.39
CA ALA A 466 25.73 13.31 -18.88
C ALA A 466 24.58 13.98 -19.66
N GLN A 467 23.83 13.21 -20.46
CA GLN A 467 22.60 13.67 -21.10
C GLN A 467 21.56 14.11 -20.06
N ALA A 468 21.34 13.30 -19.04
CA ALA A 468 20.42 13.64 -17.97
C ALA A 468 20.85 14.88 -17.17
N ALA A 469 22.16 15.12 -17.06
CA ALA A 469 22.73 16.33 -16.46
C ALA A 469 22.60 17.59 -17.34
N GLY A 470 22.19 17.45 -18.61
CA GLY A 470 22.14 18.55 -19.58
C GLY A 470 23.49 18.86 -20.24
N GLU A 471 24.50 18.02 -20.02
CA GLU A 471 25.84 18.17 -20.61
C GLU A 471 25.93 17.61 -22.03
N VAL A 472 24.98 16.75 -22.41
CA VAL A 472 24.88 16.13 -23.75
C VAL A 472 23.53 16.47 -24.35
N SER A 473 23.54 17.19 -25.47
CA SER A 473 22.34 17.62 -26.19
C SER A 473 22.21 17.03 -27.58
N ASN A 474 23.32 16.52 -28.14
CA ASN A 474 23.40 15.99 -29.49
C ASN A 474 24.42 14.84 -29.58
N LEU A 475 24.49 14.20 -30.74
CA LEU A 475 25.35 13.02 -30.96
C LEU A 475 26.85 13.33 -30.82
N ASP A 476 27.29 14.53 -31.22
CA ASP A 476 28.69 14.92 -31.15
C ASP A 476 29.13 15.13 -29.70
N ASP A 477 28.29 15.76 -28.86
CA ASP A 477 28.50 15.87 -27.42
C ASP A 477 28.64 14.47 -26.79
N ALA A 478 27.76 13.55 -27.18
CA ALA A 478 27.72 12.19 -26.66
C ALA A 478 29.00 11.41 -27.00
N LEU A 479 29.48 11.51 -28.25
CA LEU A 479 30.73 10.91 -28.68
C LEU A 479 31.95 11.55 -28.01
N ALA A 480 31.92 12.87 -27.76
CA ALA A 480 32.99 13.56 -27.05
C ALA A 480 33.10 13.11 -25.59
N VAL A 481 31.96 12.98 -24.89
CA VAL A 481 31.91 12.40 -23.53
C VAL A 481 32.42 10.97 -23.51
N ALA A 482 32.00 10.14 -24.47
CA ALA A 482 32.45 8.76 -24.59
C ALA A 482 33.97 8.63 -24.80
N ARG A 483 34.55 9.51 -25.63
CA ARG A 483 36.01 9.56 -25.84
C ARG A 483 36.77 9.94 -24.59
N ARG A 484 36.34 11.01 -23.89
CA ARG A 484 36.97 11.42 -22.62
C ARG A 484 36.98 10.29 -21.58
N TRP A 485 35.87 9.57 -21.46
CA TRP A 485 35.76 8.43 -20.56
C TRP A 485 36.76 7.31 -20.89
N LEU A 486 37.02 7.06 -22.17
CA LEU A 486 38.01 6.08 -22.62
C LEU A 486 39.43 6.55 -22.28
N ASP A 487 39.73 7.81 -22.56
CA ASP A 487 41.07 8.38 -22.35
C ASP A 487 41.46 8.39 -20.86
N GLU A 488 40.51 8.70 -19.96
CA GLU A 488 40.72 8.69 -18.50
C GLU A 488 40.97 7.29 -17.91
N ARG A 489 40.66 6.23 -18.66
CA ARG A 489 40.73 4.83 -18.20
C ARG A 489 41.71 3.98 -19.00
N GLN A 490 42.39 4.54 -19.98
CA GLN A 490 43.56 3.90 -20.56
C GLN A 490 44.70 3.94 -19.54
N PRO A 491 45.43 2.83 -19.33
CA PRO A 491 46.63 2.86 -18.52
C PRO A 491 47.62 3.86 -19.15
N VAL A 492 48.13 4.79 -18.35
CA VAL A 492 49.24 5.65 -18.76
C VAL A 492 50.40 4.73 -19.08
N VAL A 493 50.70 4.57 -20.38
CA VAL A 493 51.93 3.92 -20.82
C VAL A 493 53.04 4.92 -20.54
N GLU A 494 53.72 4.78 -19.40
CA GLU A 494 54.98 5.50 -19.19
C GLU A 494 55.93 5.15 -20.33
N PRO A 495 56.52 6.14 -21.02
CA PRO A 495 57.48 5.85 -22.08
C PRO A 495 58.64 5.09 -21.46
N ALA A 496 58.92 3.91 -22.01
CA ALA A 496 60.06 3.09 -21.61
C ALA A 496 61.31 3.97 -21.58
N SER A 497 61.86 4.18 -20.39
CA SER A 497 63.15 4.83 -20.20
C SER A 497 64.18 4.00 -20.93
N GLN A 498 64.70 4.56 -22.03
CA GLN A 498 65.84 4.01 -22.73
C GLN A 498 67.05 4.13 -21.79
N TRP A 499 67.46 2.99 -21.23
CA TRP A 499 68.77 2.78 -20.60
C TRP A 499 69.60 1.86 -21.48
#